data_AF-A0A979FT66-F1
#
_entry.id   AF-A0A979FT66-F1
#
_cell.length_a   1.000
_cell.length_b   1.000
_cell.length_c   1.000
_cell.angle_alpha   90.00
_cell.angle_beta   90.00
_cell.angle_gamma   90.00
#
_symmetry.space_group_name_H-M   'P 1'
#
loop_
_entity.id
_entity.type
_entity.pdbx_description
1 polymer ?
#
loop_
_entity_poly.entity_id
_entity_poly.type
_entity_poly.pdbx_seq_one_letter_code
_entity_poly.pdbx_strand_id
1 'polypeptide(L)'
;MEVSSAAWNRSVCAVHHLYQHAPSVVVLEVLTIILLIVHVLIEYKLIRRVSSVSLTKCFPSPFSLRHSGTTNTFTEYVYRVWRLLRLVSLGLLVLALSECDFVLGCRQFIVWQLEVLAVLLVWLHFVATLNKILWSSGLIPIDTMLLFPFALLLLPLFLYLLAFAVSFHFIFLENKTFGSMPYSFVKTITMMLGDFGYDDTFAYDNTNGSYPLLSNVLLVVFILCIIGMVLNCVSGGFTEKFTELRKKEQVNRAISLLRTHLLIDEFVPEWRRKYACSLKIREMNWRSSSVSSEMLQEQKRETSAQGLELTKIVDQLTKLAEDMKDMKQSN
;
A
#
# COMPACT_ATOMS: atom_id res chain seq x y z
N MET A 1 37.94 18.77 -0.21
CA MET A 1 37.36 17.42 -0.40
C MET A 1 38.19 16.31 0.26
N GLU A 2 39.12 16.60 1.19
CA GLU A 2 40.06 15.59 1.75
C GLU A 2 39.70 15.05 3.15
N VAL A 3 38.60 15.50 3.76
CA VAL A 3 38.30 15.15 5.17
C VAL A 3 37.55 13.82 5.31
N SER A 4 36.97 13.28 4.24
CA SER A 4 36.21 12.01 4.33
C SER A 4 37.11 10.79 4.49
N SER A 5 38.25 10.71 3.77
CA SER A 5 39.14 9.54 3.82
C SER A 5 39.75 9.30 5.21
N ALA A 6 40.02 10.36 5.97
CA ALA A 6 40.61 10.26 7.31
C ALA A 6 39.64 9.75 8.38
N ALA A 7 38.35 10.09 8.29
CA ALA A 7 37.32 9.57 9.19
C ALA A 7 37.05 8.07 8.93
N TRP A 8 37.12 7.68 7.66
CA TRP A 8 36.94 6.30 7.20
C TRP A 8 38.07 5.36 7.65
N ASN A 9 39.32 5.79 7.61
CA ASN A 9 40.43 4.94 8.08
C ASN A 9 40.38 4.63 9.58
N ARG A 10 39.78 5.53 10.39
CA ARG A 10 39.59 5.28 11.83
C ARG A 10 38.49 4.26 12.11
N SER A 11 37.41 4.22 11.32
CA SER A 11 36.36 3.20 11.47
C SER A 11 36.84 1.81 11.05
N VAL A 12 37.68 1.70 10.02
CA VAL A 12 38.26 0.41 9.60
C VAL A 12 39.17 -0.20 10.68
N CYS A 13 40.03 0.61 11.31
CA CYS A 13 40.87 0.14 12.43
C CYS A 13 40.02 -0.28 13.65
N ALA A 14 38.94 0.44 13.94
CA ALA A 14 38.02 0.08 15.03
C ALA A 14 37.27 -1.23 14.74
N VAL A 15 36.85 -1.46 13.50
CA VAL A 15 36.22 -2.71 13.07
C VAL A 15 37.20 -3.88 13.16
N HIS A 16 38.45 -3.70 12.71
CA HIS A 16 39.48 -4.74 12.81
C HIS A 16 39.80 -5.12 14.26
N HIS A 17 39.83 -4.14 15.17
CA HIS A 17 39.99 -4.37 16.60
C HIS A 17 38.79 -5.08 17.24
N LEU A 18 37.55 -4.76 16.80
CA LEU A 18 36.34 -5.47 17.22
C LEU A 18 36.34 -6.93 16.73
N TYR A 19 36.79 -7.18 15.50
CA TYR A 19 36.94 -8.52 14.93
C TYR A 19 37.89 -9.41 15.73
N GLN A 20 38.99 -8.85 16.24
CA GLN A 20 39.94 -9.58 17.08
C GLN A 20 39.40 -9.93 18.47
N HIS A 21 38.40 -9.19 18.99
CA HIS A 21 37.92 -9.36 20.37
C HIS A 21 36.52 -9.98 20.48
N ALA A 22 35.77 -10.08 19.39
CA ALA A 22 34.41 -10.62 19.38
C ALA A 22 34.18 -11.59 18.21
N PRO A 23 34.64 -12.85 18.30
CA PRO A 23 34.46 -13.84 17.23
C PRO A 23 32.98 -14.16 16.93
N SER A 24 32.07 -13.88 17.89
CA SER A 24 30.63 -13.99 17.70
C SER A 24 30.08 -13.06 16.61
N VAL A 25 30.69 -11.89 16.41
CA VAL A 25 30.29 -10.92 15.37
C VAL A 25 30.59 -11.49 13.98
N VAL A 26 31.78 -12.08 13.82
CA VAL A 26 32.21 -12.72 12.57
C VAL A 26 31.30 -13.90 12.21
N VAL A 27 30.97 -14.72 13.20
CA VAL A 27 30.04 -15.85 13.01
C VAL A 27 28.66 -15.35 12.59
N LEU A 28 28.16 -14.29 13.22
CA LEU A 28 26.86 -13.71 12.88
C LEU A 28 26.86 -13.11 11.46
N GLU A 29 27.95 -12.46 11.05
CA GLU A 29 28.10 -11.87 9.72
C GLU A 29 28.17 -12.94 8.61
N VAL A 30 28.97 -14.00 8.82
CA VAL A 30 29.00 -15.13 7.89
C VAL A 30 27.62 -15.80 7.80
N LEU A 31 26.92 -15.95 8.93
CA LEU A 31 25.58 -16.51 8.95
C LEU A 31 24.57 -15.64 8.17
N THR A 32 24.61 -14.32 8.32
CA THR A 32 23.71 -13.41 7.59
C THR A 32 23.98 -13.44 6.10
N ILE A 33 25.25 -13.49 5.67
CA ILE A 33 25.63 -13.63 4.25
C ILE A 33 25.09 -14.95 3.69
N ILE A 34 25.27 -16.06 4.39
CA ILE A 34 24.74 -17.37 3.96
C ILE A 34 23.21 -17.30 3.81
N LEU A 35 22.51 -16.75 4.79
CA LEU A 35 21.05 -16.62 4.74
C LEU A 35 20.59 -15.74 3.57
N LEU A 36 21.29 -14.63 3.29
CA LEU A 36 20.99 -13.76 2.15
C LEU A 36 21.23 -14.46 0.81
N ILE A 37 22.35 -15.19 0.65
CA ILE A 37 22.63 -15.96 -0.56
C ILE A 37 21.55 -17.02 -0.80
N VAL A 38 21.17 -17.77 0.25
CA VAL A 38 20.08 -18.74 0.17
C VAL A 38 18.78 -18.07 -0.27
N HIS A 39 18.46 -16.90 0.29
CA HIS A 39 17.25 -16.16 -0.07
C HIS A 39 17.28 -15.67 -1.54
N VAL A 40 18.42 -15.19 -2.03
CA VAL A 40 18.63 -14.81 -3.44
C VAL A 40 18.46 -16.02 -4.36
N LEU A 41 19.02 -17.18 -4.00
CA LEU A 41 18.89 -18.41 -4.78
C LEU A 41 17.44 -18.90 -4.85
N ILE A 42 16.68 -18.82 -3.74
CA ILE A 42 15.26 -19.16 -3.70
C ILE A 42 14.47 -18.23 -4.64
N GLU A 43 14.65 -16.91 -4.53
CA GLU A 43 13.96 -15.93 -5.37
C GLU A 43 14.33 -16.09 -6.85
N TYR A 44 15.61 -16.30 -7.17
CA TYR A 44 16.07 -16.60 -8.53
C TYR A 44 15.43 -17.87 -9.10
N LYS A 45 15.36 -18.95 -8.31
CA LYS A 45 14.74 -20.22 -8.72
C LYS A 45 13.24 -20.05 -8.95
N LEU A 46 12.55 -19.26 -8.13
CA LEU A 46 11.14 -18.91 -8.30
C LEU A 46 10.91 -18.07 -9.55
N ILE A 47 11.79 -17.12 -9.86
CA ILE A 47 11.74 -16.34 -11.10
C ILE A 47 11.89 -17.24 -12.31
N ARG A 48 12.93 -18.08 -12.34
CA ARG A 48 13.23 -18.99 -13.44
C ARG A 48 12.09 -19.97 -13.71
N ARG A 49 11.48 -20.53 -12.65
CA ARG A 49 10.32 -21.44 -12.75
C ARG A 49 9.09 -20.75 -13.34
N VAL A 50 8.80 -19.52 -12.91
CA VAL A 50 7.65 -18.77 -13.47
C VAL A 50 7.88 -18.41 -14.94
N SER A 51 9.10 -18.01 -15.31
CA SER A 51 9.45 -17.71 -16.70
C SER A 51 9.40 -18.94 -17.60
N SER A 52 9.80 -20.13 -17.12
CA SER A 52 9.74 -21.37 -17.92
C SER A 52 8.32 -21.87 -18.16
N VAL A 53 7.42 -21.75 -17.17
CA VAL A 53 6.01 -22.15 -17.30
C VAL A 53 5.25 -21.25 -18.28
N SER A 54 5.62 -19.97 -18.38
CA SER A 54 5.02 -19.04 -19.34
C SER A 54 5.40 -19.36 -20.79
N LEU A 55 6.57 -19.97 -21.03
CA LEU A 55 7.04 -20.40 -22.36
C LEU A 55 6.31 -21.65 -22.87
N THR A 56 5.92 -22.57 -21.98
CA THR A 56 5.19 -23.79 -22.35
C THR A 56 3.73 -23.57 -22.76
N LYS A 57 3.14 -22.39 -22.49
CA LYS A 57 1.77 -22.04 -22.93
C LYS A 57 1.68 -21.57 -24.40
N CYS A 58 2.81 -21.49 -25.12
CA CYS A 58 2.82 -21.25 -26.56
C CYS A 58 2.50 -22.49 -27.41
N PHE A 59 2.30 -23.67 -26.81
CA PHE A 59 1.74 -24.84 -27.50
C PHE A 59 0.23 -24.93 -27.20
N PRO A 60 -0.67 -24.64 -28.16
CA PRO A 60 -2.10 -24.66 -27.91
C PRO A 60 -2.60 -26.11 -27.88
N SER A 61 -3.07 -26.57 -26.72
CA SER A 61 -4.09 -27.63 -26.65
C SER A 61 -5.48 -26.98 -26.84
N PRO A 62 -6.38 -27.55 -27.65
CA PRO A 62 -7.57 -26.87 -28.17
C PRO A 62 -8.74 -26.70 -27.18
N PHE A 63 -8.51 -26.78 -25.87
CA PHE A 63 -9.59 -26.73 -24.89
C PHE A 63 -9.22 -25.87 -23.68
N SER A 64 -9.51 -24.56 -23.73
CA SER A 64 -10.02 -23.84 -22.55
C SER A 64 -10.51 -22.44 -22.91
N LEU A 65 -11.71 -22.19 -22.38
CA LEU A 65 -12.53 -20.99 -22.38
C LEU A 65 -11.75 -19.65 -22.40
N ARG A 66 -11.96 -18.93 -23.50
CA ARG A 66 -11.65 -17.52 -23.66
C ARG A 66 -12.62 -16.69 -22.82
N HIS A 67 -12.14 -16.07 -21.73
CA HIS A 67 -12.83 -14.93 -21.12
C HIS A 67 -11.83 -13.79 -20.85
N SER A 68 -11.98 -12.73 -21.65
CA SER A 68 -11.57 -11.33 -21.46
C SER A 68 -10.23 -11.07 -20.75
N GLY A 69 -9.14 -11.00 -21.52
CA GLY A 69 -7.75 -10.94 -21.03
C GLY A 69 -7.04 -9.60 -21.24
N THR A 70 -7.51 -8.50 -20.66
CA THR A 70 -6.77 -7.23 -20.61
C THR A 70 -6.27 -6.84 -19.21
N THR A 71 -6.82 -7.41 -18.14
CA THR A 71 -6.41 -7.10 -16.74
C THR A 71 -5.33 -8.03 -16.18
N ASN A 72 -5.14 -9.21 -16.79
CA ASN A 72 -4.16 -10.20 -16.31
C ASN A 72 -2.71 -9.81 -16.66
N THR A 73 -2.48 -9.16 -17.81
CA THR A 73 -1.12 -8.84 -18.29
C THR A 73 -0.43 -7.77 -17.47
N PHE A 74 -1.15 -6.71 -17.07
CA PHE A 74 -0.61 -5.63 -16.25
C PHE A 74 -0.26 -6.11 -14.84
N THR A 75 -1.14 -6.90 -14.24
CA THR A 75 -0.94 -7.50 -12.91
C THR A 75 0.28 -8.41 -12.87
N GLU A 76 0.44 -9.25 -13.90
CA GLU A 76 1.62 -10.11 -14.04
C GLU A 76 2.90 -9.30 -14.25
N TYR A 77 2.85 -8.20 -15.00
CA TYR A 77 4.00 -7.31 -15.20
C TYR A 77 4.42 -6.64 -13.90
N VAL A 78 3.48 -6.04 -13.16
CA VAL A 78 3.75 -5.39 -11.86
C VAL A 78 4.36 -6.39 -10.88
N TYR A 79 3.80 -7.60 -10.80
CA TYR A 79 4.35 -8.65 -9.94
C TYR A 79 5.78 -9.07 -10.35
N ARG A 80 6.04 -9.20 -11.66
CA ARG A 80 7.38 -9.53 -12.17
C ARG A 80 8.39 -8.43 -11.85
N VAL A 81 8.04 -7.16 -12.08
CA VAL A 81 8.89 -6.00 -11.76
C VAL A 81 9.18 -5.95 -10.27
N TRP A 82 8.15 -6.10 -9.43
CA TRP A 82 8.30 -6.07 -7.97
C TRP A 82 9.20 -7.20 -7.44
N ARG A 83 9.15 -8.38 -8.06
CA ARG A 83 10.04 -9.51 -7.73
C ARG A 83 11.47 -9.31 -8.24
N LEU A 84 11.66 -8.68 -9.40
CA LEU A 84 12.98 -8.29 -9.89
C LEU A 84 13.61 -7.23 -9.00
N LEU A 85 12.84 -6.22 -8.59
CA LEU A 85 13.27 -5.16 -7.68
C LEU A 85 13.76 -5.74 -6.34
N ARG A 86 13.02 -6.72 -5.80
CA ARG A 86 13.44 -7.47 -4.62
C ARG A 86 14.76 -8.21 -4.83
N LEU A 87 14.92 -8.91 -5.96
CA LEU A 87 16.16 -9.64 -6.27
C LEU A 87 17.36 -8.68 -6.35
N VAL A 88 17.20 -7.54 -7.01
CA VAL A 88 18.24 -6.50 -7.12
C VAL A 88 18.60 -5.96 -5.74
N SER A 89 17.61 -5.67 -4.89
CA SER A 89 17.84 -5.16 -3.53
C SER A 89 18.60 -6.16 -2.65
N LEU A 90 18.24 -7.44 -2.73
CA LEU A 90 18.95 -8.51 -2.01
C LEU A 90 20.36 -8.72 -2.55
N GLY A 91 20.56 -8.62 -3.87
CA GLY A 91 21.89 -8.69 -4.49
C GLY A 91 22.80 -7.54 -4.04
N LEU A 92 22.26 -6.32 -3.92
CA LEU A 92 22.98 -5.16 -3.38
C LEU A 92 23.38 -5.38 -1.91
N LEU A 93 22.53 -5.98 -1.09
CA LEU A 93 22.85 -6.33 0.30
C LEU A 93 23.93 -7.41 0.42
N VAL A 94 23.94 -8.39 -0.48
CA VAL A 94 25.01 -9.41 -0.53
C VAL A 94 26.33 -8.77 -0.95
N LEU A 95 26.29 -7.81 -1.88
CA LEU A 95 27.49 -7.06 -2.30
C LEU A 95 28.04 -6.21 -1.14
N ALA A 96 27.16 -5.59 -0.36
CA ALA A 96 27.50 -4.75 0.79
C ALA A 96 28.23 -5.52 1.92
N LEU A 97 27.84 -6.79 2.11
CA LEU A 97 28.42 -7.67 3.13
C LEU A 97 29.57 -8.53 2.60
N SER A 98 29.94 -8.37 1.32
CA SER A 98 31.05 -9.12 0.74
C SER A 98 32.39 -8.54 1.18
N GLU A 99 33.28 -9.41 1.65
CA GLU A 99 34.69 -9.14 1.98
C GLU A 99 35.48 -8.44 0.86
N CYS A 100 34.97 -8.46 -0.38
CA CYS A 100 35.52 -7.70 -1.50
C CYS A 100 35.63 -6.19 -1.19
N ASP A 101 34.79 -5.62 -0.32
CA ASP A 101 34.83 -4.18 0.01
C ASP A 101 35.90 -3.86 1.09
N PHE A 102 36.20 -4.82 1.99
CA PHE A 102 37.22 -4.66 3.03
C PHE A 102 38.65 -4.68 2.47
N VAL A 103 38.89 -5.51 1.44
CA VAL A 103 40.20 -5.65 0.79
C VAL A 103 40.50 -4.52 -0.18
N LEU A 104 39.49 -3.98 -0.88
CA LEU A 104 39.67 -2.89 -1.84
C LEU A 104 39.59 -1.49 -1.22
N GLY A 105 39.11 -1.35 0.02
CA GLY A 105 39.01 -0.05 0.72
C GLY A 105 38.17 0.99 -0.02
N CYS A 106 37.35 0.56 -0.97
CA CYS A 106 36.68 1.39 -1.95
C CYS A 106 35.17 1.36 -1.73
N ARG A 107 34.76 1.71 -0.51
CA ARG A 107 33.37 2.04 -0.23
C ARG A 107 33.05 3.37 -0.90
N GLN A 108 32.79 3.31 -2.20
CA GLN A 108 32.41 4.47 -3.01
C GLN A 108 31.12 5.05 -2.44
N PHE A 109 31.04 6.37 -2.35
CA PHE A 109 29.86 7.09 -1.84
C PHE A 109 28.53 6.61 -2.44
N ILE A 110 28.54 6.22 -3.72
CA ILE A 110 27.39 5.69 -4.44
C ILE A 110 26.94 4.33 -3.89
N VAL A 111 27.88 3.46 -3.56
CA VAL A 111 27.58 2.11 -3.01
C VAL A 111 26.84 2.26 -1.68
N TRP A 112 27.33 3.12 -0.80
CA TRP A 112 26.65 3.47 0.45
C TRP A 112 25.21 3.95 0.27
N GLN A 113 24.99 4.85 -0.68
CA GLN A 113 23.65 5.39 -0.93
C GLN A 113 22.70 4.31 -1.45
N LEU A 114 23.18 3.47 -2.37
CA LEU A 114 22.41 2.35 -2.91
C LEU A 114 22.11 1.29 -1.84
N GLU A 115 23.02 1.07 -0.90
CA GLU A 115 22.82 0.15 0.23
C GLU A 115 21.73 0.63 1.18
N VAL A 116 21.76 1.90 1.59
CA VAL A 116 20.71 2.47 2.45
C VAL A 116 19.34 2.33 1.78
N LEU A 117 19.29 2.58 0.47
CA LEU A 117 18.07 2.39 -0.32
C LEU A 117 17.65 0.92 -0.38
N ALA A 118 18.59 -0.02 -0.55
CA ALA A 118 18.32 -1.44 -0.59
C ALA A 118 17.76 -1.96 0.75
N VAL A 119 18.30 -1.50 1.88
CA VAL A 119 17.78 -1.82 3.23
C VAL A 119 16.33 -1.36 3.35
N LEU A 120 16.05 -0.10 3.02
CA LEU A 120 14.68 0.44 3.05
C LEU A 120 13.73 -0.39 2.19
N LEU A 121 14.16 -0.73 0.97
CA LEU A 121 13.35 -1.45 0.00
C LEU A 121 13.04 -2.89 0.46
N VAL A 122 13.99 -3.57 1.10
CA VAL A 122 13.76 -4.89 1.71
C VAL A 122 12.72 -4.81 2.84
N TRP A 123 12.78 -3.79 3.70
CA TRP A 123 11.77 -3.61 4.75
C TRP A 123 10.38 -3.30 4.18
N LEU A 124 10.29 -2.47 3.14
CA LEU A 124 9.02 -2.23 2.44
C LEU A 124 8.48 -3.51 1.80
N HIS A 125 9.35 -4.33 1.22
CA HIS A 125 8.98 -5.64 0.70
C HIS A 125 8.49 -6.59 1.80
N PHE A 126 9.13 -6.57 2.97
CA PHE A 126 8.72 -7.36 4.13
C PHE A 126 7.32 -6.96 4.59
N VAL A 127 7.05 -5.67 4.79
CA VAL A 127 5.72 -5.16 5.15
C VAL A 127 4.67 -5.57 4.12
N ALA A 128 4.97 -5.42 2.83
CA ALA A 128 4.05 -5.82 1.77
C ALA A 128 3.85 -7.35 1.67
N THR A 129 4.81 -8.17 2.10
CA THR A 129 4.64 -9.62 2.23
C THR A 129 3.81 -9.98 3.46
N LEU A 130 4.00 -9.31 4.60
CA LEU A 130 3.16 -9.49 5.79
C LEU A 130 1.68 -9.19 5.50
N ASN A 131 1.41 -8.13 4.73
CA ASN A 131 0.05 -7.77 4.31
C ASN A 131 -0.65 -8.87 3.47
N LYS A 132 0.10 -9.77 2.83
CA LYS A 132 -0.46 -10.89 2.05
C LYS A 132 -0.76 -12.13 2.91
N ILE A 133 0.01 -12.35 3.97
CA ILE A 133 -0.05 -13.55 4.79
C ILE A 133 -1.10 -13.40 5.90
N LEU A 134 -1.24 -12.21 6.47
CA LEU A 134 -2.24 -11.96 7.49
C LEU A 134 -3.63 -11.82 6.83
N TRP A 135 -4.41 -12.90 6.86
CA TRP A 135 -5.79 -12.95 6.35
C TRP A 135 -6.70 -11.82 6.90
N SER A 136 -6.33 -11.22 8.04
CA SER A 136 -7.14 -10.26 8.81
C SER A 136 -6.56 -8.84 8.91
N SER A 137 -5.56 -8.44 8.12
CA SER A 137 -4.99 -7.10 8.29
C SER A 137 -5.86 -6.01 7.64
N GLY A 138 -6.88 -5.55 8.37
CA GLY A 138 -7.52 -4.25 8.14
C GLY A 138 -6.62 -3.04 8.44
N LEU A 139 -5.35 -3.26 8.79
CA LEU A 139 -4.42 -2.22 9.24
C LEU A 139 -3.65 -1.51 8.10
N ILE A 140 -3.36 -2.16 6.98
CA ILE A 140 -2.57 -1.55 5.88
C ILE A 140 -3.16 -1.96 4.52
N PRO A 141 -4.04 -1.14 3.91
CA PRO A 141 -4.66 -1.44 2.63
C PRO A 141 -3.74 -1.04 1.46
N ILE A 142 -2.49 -1.53 1.42
CA ILE A 142 -1.61 -1.33 0.26
C ILE A 142 -1.73 -2.56 -0.63
N ASP A 143 -2.86 -2.68 -1.30
CA ASP A 143 -3.00 -3.59 -2.42
C ASP A 143 -2.26 -2.98 -3.61
N THR A 144 -1.29 -3.70 -4.19
CA THR A 144 -0.49 -3.19 -5.31
C THR A 144 -1.32 -2.88 -6.55
N MET A 145 -2.51 -3.47 -6.65
CA MET A 145 -3.50 -3.18 -7.69
C MET A 145 -4.14 -1.80 -7.52
N LEU A 146 -4.29 -1.33 -6.28
CA LEU A 146 -4.86 -0.03 -5.94
C LEU A 146 -3.86 1.11 -6.13
N LEU A 147 -2.55 0.83 -6.00
CA LEU A 147 -1.48 1.83 -6.09
C LEU A 147 -1.45 2.56 -7.43
N PHE A 148 -1.62 1.87 -8.56
CA PHE A 148 -1.51 2.50 -9.89
C PHE A 148 -2.66 3.47 -10.19
N PRO A 149 -3.95 3.08 -10.05
CA PRO A 149 -5.06 4.02 -10.17
C PRO A 149 -4.96 5.20 -9.20
N PHE A 150 -4.46 4.93 -7.98
CA PHE A 150 -4.22 5.97 -6.98
C PHE A 150 -3.11 6.93 -7.39
N ALA A 151 -2.00 6.45 -7.94
CA ALA A 151 -0.93 7.29 -8.46
C ALA A 151 -1.42 8.18 -9.61
N LEU A 152 -2.28 7.66 -10.49
CA LEU A 152 -2.89 8.43 -11.57
C LEU A 152 -3.85 9.52 -11.03
N LEU A 153 -4.54 9.25 -9.91
CA LEU A 153 -5.35 10.24 -9.20
C LEU A 153 -4.50 11.35 -8.57
N LEU A 154 -3.26 11.07 -8.16
CA LEU A 154 -2.32 12.05 -7.64
C LEU A 154 -1.58 12.85 -8.73
N LEU A 155 -1.68 12.46 -9.99
CA LEU A 155 -0.98 13.13 -11.10
C LEU A 155 -1.30 14.64 -11.19
N PRO A 156 -2.57 15.11 -11.05
CA PRO A 156 -2.87 16.54 -11.06
C PRO A 156 -2.20 17.30 -9.90
N LEU A 157 -2.14 16.68 -8.71
CA LEU A 157 -1.44 17.25 -7.56
C LEU A 157 0.07 17.38 -7.85
N PHE A 158 0.67 16.36 -8.45
CA PHE A 158 2.09 16.39 -8.80
C PHE A 158 2.40 17.50 -9.81
N LEU A 159 1.60 17.64 -10.88
CA LEU A 159 1.77 18.70 -11.88
C LEU A 159 1.59 20.10 -11.27
N TYR A 160 0.63 20.24 -10.35
CA TYR A 160 0.41 21.46 -9.60
C TYR A 160 1.64 21.82 -8.76
N LEU A 161 2.18 20.89 -7.96
CA LEU A 161 3.38 21.13 -7.16
C LEU A 161 4.59 21.47 -8.02
N LEU A 162 4.72 20.82 -9.18
CA LEU A 162 5.80 21.10 -10.12
C LEU A 162 5.72 22.52 -10.69
N ALA A 163 4.52 23.00 -11.04
CA ALA A 163 4.34 24.36 -11.55
C ALA A 163 4.77 25.43 -10.53
N PHE A 164 4.37 25.25 -9.25
CA PHE A 164 4.79 26.16 -8.18
C PHE A 164 6.28 26.03 -7.85
N ALA A 165 6.83 24.81 -7.86
CA ALA A 165 8.26 24.60 -7.64
C ALA A 165 9.13 25.30 -8.70
N VAL A 166 8.74 25.24 -9.98
CA VAL A 166 9.40 25.97 -11.06
C VAL A 166 9.27 27.48 -10.83
N SER A 167 8.08 27.95 -10.45
CA SER A 167 7.82 29.38 -10.24
C SER A 167 8.65 29.94 -9.07
N PHE A 168 8.73 29.22 -7.95
CA PHE A 168 9.58 29.59 -6.82
C PHE A 168 11.06 29.49 -7.15
N HIS A 169 11.48 28.50 -7.95
CA HIS A 169 12.87 28.40 -8.40
C HIS A 169 13.31 29.65 -9.18
N PHE A 170 12.47 30.15 -10.10
CA PHE A 170 12.79 31.35 -10.87
C PHE A 170 12.80 32.64 -10.03
N ILE A 171 11.89 32.77 -9.06
CA ILE A 171 11.84 33.96 -8.20
C ILE A 171 13.00 33.98 -7.19
N PHE A 172 13.40 32.80 -6.69
CA PHE A 172 14.38 32.65 -5.61
C PHE A 172 15.70 32.01 -6.06
N LEU A 173 16.17 32.33 -7.27
CA LEU A 173 17.44 31.82 -7.83
C LEU A 173 18.64 32.00 -6.89
N GLU A 174 18.67 33.13 -6.16
CA GLU A 174 19.78 33.50 -5.27
C GLU A 174 19.66 32.89 -3.86
N ASN A 175 18.50 32.30 -3.52
CA ASN A 175 18.30 31.68 -2.22
C ASN A 175 18.86 30.25 -2.23
N LYS A 176 19.65 29.88 -1.22
CA LYS A 176 20.22 28.52 -1.08
C LYS A 176 19.16 27.42 -1.08
N THR A 177 17.96 27.71 -0.58
CA THR A 177 16.85 26.75 -0.48
C THR A 177 16.18 26.50 -1.84
N PHE A 178 16.22 27.49 -2.74
CA PHE A 178 15.57 27.44 -4.06
C PHE A 178 16.55 27.50 -5.23
N GLY A 179 17.86 27.51 -4.97
CA GLY A 179 18.90 27.66 -5.99
C GLY A 179 19.04 26.45 -6.92
N SER A 180 18.41 25.32 -6.60
CA SER A 180 18.34 24.18 -7.52
C SER A 180 16.91 23.67 -7.65
N MET A 181 16.54 23.28 -8.87
CA MET A 181 15.24 22.72 -9.18
C MET A 181 14.78 21.57 -8.25
N PRO A 182 15.61 20.53 -7.93
CA PRO A 182 15.17 19.47 -7.03
C PRO A 182 14.97 19.96 -5.58
N TYR A 183 15.80 20.88 -5.09
CA TYR A 183 15.60 21.46 -3.75
C TYR A 183 14.34 22.33 -3.68
N SER A 184 14.07 23.14 -4.72
CA SER A 184 12.82 23.91 -4.84
C SER A 184 11.58 23.02 -4.83
N PHE A 185 11.65 21.85 -5.49
CA PHE A 185 10.55 20.90 -5.48
C PHE A 185 10.30 20.30 -4.09
N VAL A 186 11.37 19.87 -3.41
CA VAL A 186 11.27 19.36 -2.02
C VAL A 186 10.73 20.44 -1.09
N LYS A 187 11.24 21.67 -1.17
CA LYS A 187 10.74 22.79 -0.37
C LYS A 187 9.27 23.10 -0.66
N THR A 188 8.84 23.00 -1.92
CA THR A 188 7.42 23.18 -2.28
C THR A 188 6.53 22.09 -1.67
N ILE A 189 7.01 20.84 -1.57
CA ILE A 189 6.31 19.76 -0.87
C ILE A 189 6.21 20.05 0.64
N THR A 190 7.30 20.49 1.28
CA THR A 190 7.24 20.83 2.72
C THR A 190 6.31 22.01 2.98
N MET A 191 6.29 23.00 2.08
CA MET A 191 5.33 24.11 2.12
C MET A 191 3.89 23.63 1.94
N MET A 192 3.62 22.63 1.09
CA MET A 192 2.30 21.99 1.00
C MET A 192 1.88 21.33 2.32
N LEU A 193 2.84 20.78 3.06
CA LEU A 193 2.62 20.15 4.36
C LEU A 193 2.39 21.17 5.49
N GLY A 194 2.55 22.46 5.21
CA GLY A 194 2.35 23.57 6.16
C GLY A 194 3.66 24.18 6.70
N ASP A 195 4.82 23.68 6.30
CA ASP A 195 6.11 24.27 6.67
C ASP A 195 6.53 25.33 5.64
N PHE A 196 6.02 26.56 5.83
CA PHE A 196 6.27 27.67 4.93
C PHE A 196 7.66 28.31 5.12
N GLY A 197 8.20 28.32 6.35
CA GLY A 197 9.43 29.04 6.68
C GLY A 197 9.41 30.51 6.22
N TYR A 198 8.31 31.22 6.51
CA TYR A 198 8.05 32.58 6.02
C TYR A 198 9.17 33.56 6.39
N ASP A 199 9.57 33.56 7.66
CA ASP A 199 10.53 34.49 8.22
C ASP A 199 11.93 34.35 7.58
N ASP A 200 12.29 33.13 7.16
CA ASP A 200 13.60 32.84 6.59
C ASP A 200 13.68 33.07 5.08
N THR A 201 12.54 33.09 4.38
CA THR A 201 12.49 33.04 2.90
C THR A 201 11.76 34.22 2.27
N PHE A 202 10.68 34.69 2.89
CA PHE A 202 9.73 35.63 2.31
C PHE A 202 9.66 36.97 3.05
N ALA A 203 10.19 37.03 4.28
CA ALA A 203 10.32 38.27 5.02
C ALA A 203 11.28 39.24 4.32
N TYR A 204 10.89 40.51 4.26
CA TYR A 204 11.57 41.57 3.52
C TYR A 204 13.07 41.70 3.86
N ASP A 205 13.45 41.43 5.11
CA ASP A 205 14.82 41.58 5.59
C ASP A 205 15.75 40.42 5.17
N ASN A 206 15.18 39.27 4.78
CA ASN A 206 15.90 38.06 4.38
C ASN A 206 15.70 37.69 2.90
N THR A 207 14.86 38.44 2.17
CA THR A 207 14.70 38.24 0.73
C THR A 207 15.94 38.74 -0.01
N ASN A 208 16.88 37.84 -0.28
CA ASN A 208 17.93 38.05 -1.29
C ASN A 208 17.36 38.10 -2.73
N GLY A 209 16.04 38.04 -2.92
CA GLY A 209 15.40 38.05 -4.24
C GLY A 209 14.94 39.46 -4.65
N SER A 210 15.18 39.82 -5.91
CA SER A 210 14.85 41.13 -6.51
C SER A 210 13.36 41.52 -6.54
N TYR A 211 12.42 40.66 -6.10
CA TYR A 211 10.97 40.88 -6.25
C TYR A 211 10.15 40.47 -5.01
N PRO A 212 10.23 41.20 -3.88
CA PRO A 212 9.54 40.85 -2.63
C PRO A 212 8.02 40.86 -2.76
N LEU A 213 7.43 41.80 -3.52
CA LEU A 213 5.98 41.86 -3.73
C LEU A 213 5.46 40.65 -4.51
N LEU A 214 6.12 40.30 -5.61
CA LEU A 214 5.73 39.18 -6.46
C LEU A 214 5.81 37.85 -5.70
N SER A 215 6.85 37.67 -4.89
CA SER A 215 7.04 36.47 -4.08
C SER A 215 5.93 36.27 -3.04
N ASN A 216 5.52 37.33 -2.36
CA ASN A 216 4.43 37.30 -1.38
C ASN A 216 3.07 37.05 -2.07
N VAL A 217 2.82 37.68 -3.21
CA VAL A 217 1.60 37.41 -4.00
C VAL A 217 1.55 35.95 -4.45
N LEU A 218 2.66 35.41 -4.96
CA LEU A 218 2.73 34.01 -5.37
C LEU A 218 2.51 33.06 -4.19
N LEU A 219 3.06 33.38 -3.02
CA LEU A 219 2.86 32.60 -1.79
C LEU A 219 1.38 32.61 -1.36
N VAL A 220 0.70 33.76 -1.39
CA VAL A 220 -0.73 33.86 -1.05
C VAL A 220 -1.57 33.03 -2.02
N VAL A 221 -1.30 33.12 -3.34
CA VAL A 221 -1.98 32.30 -4.35
C VAL A 221 -1.74 30.81 -4.09
N PHE A 222 -0.51 30.42 -3.78
CA PHE A 222 -0.15 29.04 -3.44
C PHE A 222 -0.92 28.52 -2.22
N ILE A 223 -1.02 29.33 -1.15
CA ILE A 223 -1.77 28.99 0.07
C ILE A 223 -3.26 28.84 -0.25
N LEU A 224 -3.86 29.79 -0.99
CA LEU A 224 -5.26 29.71 -1.41
C LEU A 224 -5.54 28.46 -2.23
N CYS A 225 -4.64 28.10 -3.15
CA CYS A 225 -4.78 26.90 -3.95
C CYS A 225 -4.62 25.62 -3.10
N ILE A 226 -3.69 25.55 -2.13
CA ILE A 226 -3.62 24.42 -1.20
C ILE A 226 -4.91 24.29 -0.39
N ILE A 227 -5.42 25.39 0.15
CA ILE A 227 -6.68 25.40 0.91
C ILE A 227 -7.82 24.90 0.01
N GLY A 228 -7.91 25.38 -1.23
CA GLY A 228 -8.89 24.91 -2.21
C GLY A 228 -8.75 23.41 -2.52
N MET A 229 -7.51 22.91 -2.66
CA MET A 229 -7.25 21.49 -2.85
C MET A 229 -7.67 20.65 -1.64
N VAL A 230 -7.33 21.08 -0.43
CA VAL A 230 -7.71 20.40 0.81
C VAL A 230 -9.23 20.39 0.96
N LEU A 231 -9.90 21.52 0.71
CA LEU A 231 -11.37 21.58 0.73
C LEU A 231 -12.00 20.65 -0.31
N ASN A 232 -11.43 20.56 -1.52
CA ASN A 232 -11.89 19.62 -2.56
C ASN A 232 -11.62 18.15 -2.19
N CYS A 233 -10.56 17.87 -1.43
CA CYS A 233 -10.31 16.54 -0.87
C CYS A 233 -11.30 16.20 0.25
N VAL A 234 -11.58 17.16 1.16
CA VAL A 234 -12.49 17.00 2.29
C VAL A 234 -13.95 16.93 1.86
N SER A 235 -14.35 17.65 0.81
CA SER A 235 -15.72 17.66 0.27
C SER A 235 -16.14 16.35 -0.39
N GLY A 236 -15.27 15.34 -0.43
CA GLY A 236 -15.62 13.97 -0.82
C GLY A 236 -15.10 13.56 -2.19
N GLY A 237 -14.67 14.48 -3.06
CA GLY A 237 -14.27 14.12 -4.43
C GLY A 237 -13.12 13.09 -4.51
N PHE A 238 -12.15 13.18 -3.60
CA PHE A 238 -11.07 12.20 -3.48
C PHE A 238 -11.51 10.94 -2.72
N THR A 239 -12.23 11.13 -1.61
CA THR A 239 -12.69 10.05 -0.73
C THR A 239 -13.65 9.10 -1.45
N GLU A 240 -14.60 9.63 -2.22
CA GLU A 240 -15.56 8.84 -3.00
C GLU A 240 -14.84 7.97 -4.03
N LYS A 241 -13.98 8.55 -4.86
CA LYS A 241 -13.16 7.81 -5.83
C LYS A 241 -12.32 6.73 -5.18
N PHE A 242 -11.74 7.03 -4.01
CA PHE A 242 -10.98 6.06 -3.24
C PHE A 242 -11.86 4.91 -2.71
N THR A 243 -13.08 5.20 -2.25
CA THR A 243 -14.03 4.16 -1.83
C THR A 243 -14.49 3.28 -2.98
N GLU A 244 -14.72 3.85 -4.17
CA GLU A 244 -15.06 3.09 -5.38
C GLU A 244 -13.92 2.15 -5.79
N LEU A 245 -12.69 2.67 -5.82
CA LEU A 245 -11.51 1.86 -6.11
C LEU A 245 -11.34 0.72 -5.08
N ARG A 246 -11.60 1.00 -3.80
CA ARG A 246 -11.56 -0.01 -2.73
C ARG A 246 -12.62 -1.09 -2.93
N LYS A 247 -13.86 -0.73 -3.27
CA LYS A 247 -14.94 -1.70 -3.53
C LYS A 247 -14.58 -2.61 -4.69
N LYS A 248 -14.05 -2.05 -5.79
CA LYS A 248 -13.59 -2.82 -6.95
C LYS A 248 -12.46 -3.79 -6.57
N GLU A 249 -11.53 -3.36 -5.74
CA GLU A 249 -10.42 -4.19 -5.29
C GLU A 249 -10.87 -5.33 -4.37
N GLN A 250 -11.82 -5.09 -3.46
CA GLN A 250 -12.36 -6.14 -2.60
C GLN A 250 -12.98 -7.29 -3.41
N VAL A 251 -13.73 -6.97 -4.46
CA VAL A 251 -14.31 -7.97 -5.37
C VAL A 251 -13.20 -8.72 -6.12
N ASN A 252 -12.22 -7.99 -6.68
CA ASN A 252 -11.09 -8.61 -7.38
C ASN A 252 -10.27 -9.53 -6.47
N ARG A 253 -10.05 -9.14 -5.21
CA ARG A 253 -9.34 -9.94 -4.21
C ARG A 253 -10.10 -11.23 -3.89
N ALA A 254 -11.42 -11.16 -3.74
CA ALA A 254 -12.26 -12.36 -3.52
C ALA A 254 -12.19 -13.31 -4.73
N ILE A 255 -12.24 -12.79 -5.95
CA ILE A 255 -12.11 -13.58 -7.19
C ILE A 255 -10.72 -14.23 -7.27
N SER A 256 -9.66 -13.48 -6.95
CA SER A 256 -8.28 -13.98 -6.96
C SER A 256 -8.08 -15.10 -5.91
N LEU A 257 -8.66 -14.95 -4.73
CA LEU A 257 -8.65 -15.97 -3.68
C LEU A 257 -9.41 -17.23 -4.10
N LEU A 258 -10.58 -17.08 -4.73
CA LEU A 258 -11.32 -18.21 -5.28
C LEU A 258 -10.50 -18.93 -6.36
N ARG A 259 -9.90 -18.17 -7.28
CA ARG A 259 -9.08 -18.74 -8.36
C ARG A 259 -7.88 -19.50 -7.82
N THR A 260 -7.19 -18.97 -6.82
CA THR A 260 -6.07 -19.67 -6.17
C THR A 260 -6.54 -20.93 -5.45
N HIS A 261 -7.68 -20.89 -4.76
CA HIS A 261 -8.27 -22.10 -4.17
C HIS A 261 -8.63 -23.16 -5.20
N LEU A 262 -9.24 -22.78 -6.33
CA LEU A 262 -9.59 -23.71 -7.41
C LEU A 262 -8.34 -24.33 -8.05
N LEU A 263 -7.30 -23.53 -8.27
CA LEU A 263 -6.02 -24.05 -8.77
C LEU A 263 -5.39 -25.02 -7.77
N ILE A 264 -5.39 -24.70 -6.48
CA ILE A 264 -4.87 -25.60 -5.45
C ILE A 264 -5.69 -26.90 -5.45
N ASP A 265 -7.01 -26.84 -5.54
CA ASP A 265 -7.88 -28.02 -5.55
C ASP A 265 -7.64 -28.92 -6.79
N GLU A 266 -7.31 -28.31 -7.94
CA GLU A 266 -6.92 -29.03 -9.16
C GLU A 266 -5.55 -29.74 -9.00
N PHE A 267 -4.59 -29.12 -8.30
CA PHE A 267 -3.25 -29.68 -8.07
C PHE A 267 -3.15 -30.59 -6.83
N VAL A 268 -4.21 -30.73 -6.04
CA VAL A 268 -4.21 -31.61 -4.85
C VAL A 268 -4.43 -33.07 -5.30
N PRO A 269 -3.53 -34.00 -4.95
CA PRO A 269 -3.67 -35.40 -5.33
C PRO A 269 -4.96 -36.01 -4.76
N GLU A 270 -5.60 -36.91 -5.53
CA GLU A 270 -6.97 -37.39 -5.25
C GLU A 270 -7.17 -37.98 -3.85
N TRP A 271 -6.13 -38.60 -3.29
CA TRP A 271 -6.17 -39.15 -1.94
C TRP A 271 -6.37 -38.07 -0.87
N ARG A 272 -5.85 -36.83 -1.05
CA ARG A 272 -6.04 -35.71 -0.10
C ARG A 272 -7.40 -35.02 -0.30
N ARG A 273 -7.95 -35.06 -1.51
CA ARG A 273 -9.27 -34.50 -1.83
C ARG A 273 -10.41 -35.24 -1.12
N LYS A 274 -10.29 -36.58 -0.95
CA LYS A 274 -11.25 -37.40 -0.19
C LYS A 274 -11.34 -36.99 1.29
N TYR A 275 -10.22 -36.68 1.95
CA TYR A 275 -10.21 -36.23 3.34
C TYR A 275 -10.81 -34.82 3.51
N ALA A 276 -10.47 -33.88 2.62
CA ALA A 276 -11.01 -32.51 2.68
C ALA A 276 -12.52 -32.42 2.44
N CYS A 277 -13.05 -33.23 1.51
CA CYS A 277 -14.48 -33.27 1.21
C CYS A 277 -15.30 -33.83 2.40
N SER A 278 -14.77 -34.84 3.10
CA SER A 278 -15.41 -35.39 4.31
C SER A 278 -15.49 -34.38 5.46
N LEU A 279 -14.50 -33.48 5.58
CA LEU A 279 -14.46 -32.44 6.61
C LEU A 279 -15.46 -31.31 6.32
N LYS A 280 -15.54 -30.87 5.05
CA LYS A 280 -16.45 -29.79 4.62
C LYS A 280 -17.93 -30.22 4.70
N ILE A 281 -18.24 -31.48 4.40
CA ILE A 281 -19.59 -32.05 4.59
C ILE A 281 -19.96 -32.06 6.09
N ARG A 282 -19.01 -32.36 6.99
CA ARG A 282 -19.24 -32.34 8.44
C ARG A 282 -19.49 -30.93 8.98
N GLU A 283 -18.77 -29.91 8.50
CA GLU A 283 -18.98 -28.51 8.89
C GLU A 283 -20.27 -27.90 8.34
N MET A 284 -20.60 -28.17 7.07
CA MET A 284 -21.81 -27.61 6.43
C MET A 284 -23.09 -28.18 7.07
N ASN A 285 -23.04 -29.45 7.49
CA ASN A 285 -24.13 -30.09 8.23
C ASN A 285 -24.30 -29.48 9.64
N TRP A 286 -23.20 -29.11 10.31
CA TRP A 286 -23.23 -28.42 11.62
C TRP A 286 -23.73 -26.97 11.53
N ARG A 287 -23.33 -26.21 10.51
CA ARG A 287 -23.75 -24.81 10.32
C ARG A 287 -25.19 -24.67 9.84
N SER A 288 -25.66 -25.61 9.02
CA SER A 288 -27.06 -25.63 8.56
C SER A 288 -28.05 -25.90 9.69
N SER A 289 -27.67 -26.69 10.70
CA SER A 289 -28.59 -27.02 11.80
C SER A 289 -28.71 -25.89 12.82
N SER A 290 -27.66 -25.09 13.05
CA SER A 290 -27.71 -24.00 14.03
C SER A 290 -28.37 -22.73 13.46
N VAL A 291 -28.02 -22.33 12.23
CA VAL A 291 -28.50 -21.06 11.64
C VAL A 291 -29.98 -21.13 11.24
N SER A 292 -30.44 -22.29 10.74
CA SER A 292 -31.86 -22.46 10.35
C SER A 292 -32.78 -22.41 11.57
N SER A 293 -32.37 -22.99 12.71
CA SER A 293 -33.17 -23.01 13.93
C SER A 293 -33.24 -21.64 14.63
N GLU A 294 -32.14 -20.88 14.64
CA GLU A 294 -32.12 -19.53 15.23
C GLU A 294 -32.91 -18.52 14.37
N MET A 295 -32.75 -18.55 13.04
CA MET A 295 -33.51 -17.66 12.15
C MET A 295 -35.02 -17.93 12.17
N LEU A 296 -35.45 -19.19 12.27
CA LEU A 296 -36.88 -19.53 12.40
C LEU A 296 -37.47 -19.06 13.73
N GLN A 297 -36.69 -19.06 14.82
CA GLN A 297 -37.16 -18.57 16.12
C GLN A 297 -37.24 -17.04 16.17
N GLU A 298 -36.26 -16.34 15.61
CA GLU A 298 -36.25 -14.87 15.54
C GLU A 298 -37.42 -14.36 14.67
N GLN A 299 -37.61 -14.95 13.48
CA GLN A 299 -38.67 -14.56 12.55
C GLN A 299 -40.08 -14.88 13.10
N LYS A 300 -40.23 -15.95 13.90
CA LYS A 300 -41.50 -16.27 14.59
C LYS A 300 -41.78 -15.32 15.77
N ARG A 301 -40.75 -14.78 16.43
CA ARG A 301 -40.90 -13.75 17.47
C ARG A 301 -41.27 -12.40 16.90
N GLU A 302 -40.61 -11.96 15.82
CA GLU A 302 -40.90 -10.66 15.18
C GLU A 302 -42.31 -10.61 14.59
N THR A 303 -42.74 -11.67 13.90
CA THR A 303 -44.11 -11.77 13.36
C THR A 303 -45.19 -11.80 14.45
N SER A 304 -44.89 -12.43 15.60
CA SER A 304 -45.80 -12.42 16.76
C SER A 304 -45.85 -11.04 17.45
N ALA A 305 -44.74 -10.32 17.52
CA ALA A 305 -44.69 -8.97 18.12
C ALA A 305 -45.41 -7.95 17.23
N GLN A 306 -45.18 -7.99 15.91
CA GLN A 306 -45.86 -7.11 14.95
C GLN A 306 -47.37 -7.39 14.89
N GLY A 307 -47.79 -8.66 14.96
CA GLY A 307 -49.20 -9.02 15.02
C GLY A 307 -49.91 -8.47 16.27
N LEU A 308 -49.23 -8.45 17.42
CA LEU A 308 -49.77 -7.93 18.68
C LEU A 308 -49.87 -6.40 18.69
N GLU A 309 -48.94 -5.69 18.04
CA GLU A 309 -49.01 -4.24 17.91
C GLU A 309 -50.09 -3.80 16.92
N LEU A 310 -50.26 -4.54 15.82
CA LEU A 310 -51.32 -4.26 14.84
C LEU A 310 -52.73 -4.47 15.45
N THR A 311 -52.92 -5.48 16.29
CA THR A 311 -54.22 -5.71 16.96
C THR A 311 -54.54 -4.62 17.98
N LYS A 312 -53.56 -4.11 18.73
CA LYS A 312 -53.76 -2.96 19.62
C LYS A 312 -54.17 -1.70 18.88
N ILE A 313 -53.55 -1.42 17.73
CA ILE A 313 -53.88 -0.24 16.91
C ILE A 313 -55.29 -0.36 16.35
N VAL A 314 -55.69 -1.55 15.88
CA VAL A 314 -57.05 -1.80 15.41
C VAL A 314 -58.07 -1.60 16.53
N ASP A 315 -57.79 -2.10 17.75
CA ASP A 315 -58.69 -1.94 18.91
C ASP A 315 -58.82 -0.47 19.37
N GLN A 316 -57.75 0.33 19.23
CA GLN A 316 -57.82 1.77 19.47
C GLN A 316 -58.67 2.49 18.43
N LEU A 317 -58.54 2.13 17.15
CA LEU A 317 -59.31 2.73 16.07
C LEU A 317 -60.80 2.37 16.12
N THR A 318 -61.15 1.15 16.54
CA THR A 318 -62.55 0.75 16.73
C THR A 318 -63.21 1.51 17.88
N LYS A 319 -62.52 1.68 19.01
CA LYS A 319 -63.02 2.52 20.12
C LYS A 319 -63.28 3.96 19.71
N LEU A 320 -62.34 4.57 18.98
CA LEU A 320 -62.47 5.95 18.51
C LEU A 320 -63.63 6.11 17.51
N ALA A 321 -63.90 5.08 16.71
CA ALA A 321 -65.04 5.06 15.81
C ALA A 321 -66.40 4.93 16.54
N GLU A 322 -66.45 4.18 17.65
CA GLU A 322 -67.63 4.12 18.53
C GLU A 322 -67.88 5.46 19.23
N ASP A 323 -66.84 6.08 19.80
CA ASP A 323 -66.95 7.39 20.47
C ASP A 323 -67.47 8.49 19.50
N MET A 324 -67.02 8.48 18.24
CA MET A 324 -67.52 9.40 17.22
C MET A 324 -68.99 9.15 16.85
N LYS A 325 -69.45 7.90 16.94
CA LYS A 325 -70.84 7.54 16.65
C LYS A 325 -71.77 8.01 17.77
N ASP A 326 -71.33 7.87 19.02
CA ASP A 326 -72.06 8.32 20.20
C ASP A 326 -72.16 9.86 20.27
N MET A 327 -71.09 10.58 19.91
CA MET A 327 -71.14 12.06 19.80
C MET A 327 -72.13 12.54 18.72
N LYS A 328 -72.37 11.74 17.67
CA LYS A 328 -73.30 12.10 16.59
C LYS A 328 -74.77 11.82 16.93
N GLN A 329 -75.05 11.02 17.96
CA GLN A 329 -76.41 10.77 18.47
C GLN A 329 -76.80 11.69 19.63
N SER A 330 -75.84 12.43 20.21
CA SER A 330 -76.07 13.39 21.31
C SER A 330 -76.27 14.85 20.84
N ASN A 331 -76.40 15.09 19.53
CA ASN A 331 -76.55 16.42 18.92
C ASN A 331 -77.73 16.41 17.93
#